data_AF-A0A942CY77-F1
#
_entry.id   AF-A0A942CY77-F1
#
_cell.length_a   1.000
_cell.length_b   1.000
_cell.length_c   1.000
_cell.angle_alpha   90.00
_cell.angle_beta   90.00
_cell.angle_gamma   90.00
#
_symmetry.space_group_name_H-M   'P 1'
#
loop_
_entity.id
_entity.type
_entity.pdbx_description
1 polymer ?
#
loop_
_entity_poly.entity_id
_entity_poly.type
_entity_poly.pdbx_seq_one_letter_code
_entity_poly.pdbx_strand_id
1 'polypeptide(L)'
;MDLLQRFRSPDRSFYPTPIWWWSGERLDADRLRWQLERLVAGGARNFVIMNLLPEVPDIGKSRDDPPLFSEQWWGFFEGVCRDAEELGASIWLYDQIGHGGANLLGEVTGRNPEATGMELERAVVEIDGAGAVECPPAGTPLAAALVGRDGTLRPVEVEGGAARASGSGRLMLFYTVPRGLDFFSPAACGELIRTAFGPYEERVPERLGKLIVGTFQDELPPLQTWSADFAERFRQLAGHDLVPRLAELWEDLSPDSCRVRRDFHQVRGRLAEEA
;
A
#
# COMPACT_ATOMS: atom_id res chain seq x y z
N MET A 1 -29.32 12.37 28.30
CA MET A 1 -29.72 10.96 28.39
C MET A 1 -28.94 10.28 29.50
N ASP A 2 -29.60 9.48 30.33
CA ASP A 2 -28.99 8.68 31.40
C ASP A 2 -28.16 7.52 30.82
N LEU A 3 -27.07 7.13 31.52
CA LEU A 3 -26.15 6.06 31.09
C LEU A 3 -26.87 4.72 30.93
N LEU A 4 -27.80 4.41 31.83
CA LEU A 4 -28.61 3.19 31.76
C LEU A 4 -29.43 3.11 30.48
N GLN A 5 -29.97 4.24 30.01
CA GLN A 5 -30.73 4.29 28.77
C GLN A 5 -29.85 4.00 27.55
N ARG A 6 -28.65 4.59 27.49
CA ARG A 6 -27.67 4.32 26.43
C ARG A 6 -27.17 2.88 26.45
N PHE A 7 -27.08 2.26 27.62
CA PHE A 7 -26.69 0.85 27.74
C PHE A 7 -27.80 -0.10 27.28
N ARG A 8 -29.07 0.21 27.58
CA ARG A 8 -30.23 -0.60 27.17
C ARG A 8 -30.57 -0.45 25.68
N SER A 9 -30.26 0.69 25.09
CA SER A 9 -30.52 0.99 23.69
C SER A 9 -29.34 1.76 23.10
N PRO A 10 -28.21 1.06 22.87
CA PRO A 10 -27.01 1.71 22.37
C PRO A 10 -27.21 2.19 20.94
N ASP A 11 -26.48 3.24 20.58
CA ASP A 11 -26.35 3.69 19.20
C ASP A 11 -25.74 2.56 18.34
N ARG A 12 -26.09 2.52 17.05
CA ARG A 12 -25.58 1.52 16.10
C ARG A 12 -24.04 1.43 16.07
N SER A 13 -23.33 2.51 16.36
CA SER A 13 -21.85 2.54 16.44
C SER A 13 -21.26 1.60 17.51
N PHE A 14 -22.04 1.13 18.48
CA PHE A 14 -21.59 0.19 19.51
C PHE A 14 -21.83 -1.28 19.16
N TYR A 15 -22.43 -1.56 18.01
CA TYR A 15 -22.68 -2.93 17.55
C TYR A 15 -21.51 -3.46 16.73
N PRO A 16 -21.31 -4.80 16.70
CA PRO A 16 -20.25 -5.40 15.91
C PRO A 16 -20.39 -5.05 14.42
N THR A 17 -19.25 -4.99 13.73
CA THR A 17 -19.14 -4.76 12.29
C THR A 17 -18.57 -6.01 11.61
N PRO A 18 -19.36 -7.09 11.43
CA PRO A 18 -18.91 -8.25 10.67
C PRO A 18 -18.56 -7.89 9.23
N ILE A 19 -17.59 -8.62 8.68
CA ILE A 19 -17.26 -8.58 7.26
C ILE A 19 -18.26 -9.47 6.52
N TRP A 20 -18.94 -8.88 5.53
CA TRP A 20 -19.90 -9.54 4.67
C TRP A 20 -19.29 -9.71 3.27
N TRP A 21 -18.97 -10.95 2.94
CA TRP A 21 -18.21 -11.30 1.75
C TRP A 21 -19.14 -11.41 0.55
N TRP A 22 -18.89 -10.61 -0.48
CA TRP A 22 -19.56 -10.64 -1.78
C TRP A 22 -18.69 -11.36 -2.80
N SER A 23 -18.20 -12.54 -2.42
CA SER A 23 -17.24 -13.33 -3.18
C SER A 23 -17.56 -14.82 -3.12
N GLY A 24 -17.18 -15.55 -4.16
CA GLY A 24 -17.30 -17.02 -4.23
C GLY A 24 -18.56 -17.54 -4.93
N GLU A 25 -19.52 -16.68 -5.24
CA GLU A 25 -20.71 -16.99 -6.05
C GLU A 25 -21.29 -15.75 -6.71
N ARG A 26 -22.22 -15.96 -7.65
CA ARG A 26 -22.96 -14.86 -8.27
C ARG A 26 -23.91 -14.21 -7.26
N LEU A 27 -23.86 -12.88 -7.19
CA LEU A 27 -24.77 -12.08 -6.37
C LEU A 27 -26.22 -12.21 -6.86
N ASP A 28 -27.12 -12.25 -5.88
CA ASP A 28 -28.56 -12.35 -6.07
C ASP A 28 -29.26 -11.44 -5.06
N ALA A 29 -30.23 -10.64 -5.52
CA ALA A 29 -30.79 -9.56 -4.73
C ALA A 29 -31.63 -10.09 -3.56
N ASP A 30 -32.44 -11.12 -3.80
CA ASP A 30 -33.28 -11.74 -2.77
C ASP A 30 -32.40 -12.41 -1.70
N ARG A 31 -31.31 -13.05 -2.13
CA ARG A 31 -30.33 -13.65 -1.21
C ARG A 31 -29.60 -12.59 -0.39
N LEU A 32 -29.16 -11.49 -0.99
CA LEU A 32 -28.48 -10.40 -0.28
C LEU A 32 -29.41 -9.78 0.77
N ARG A 33 -30.68 -9.53 0.40
CA ARG A 33 -31.71 -9.06 1.35
C ARG A 33 -31.89 -10.06 2.50
N TRP A 34 -32.07 -11.34 2.18
CA TRP A 34 -32.24 -12.39 3.19
C TRP A 34 -31.04 -12.47 4.13
N GLN A 35 -29.81 -12.39 3.61
CA GLN A 35 -28.58 -12.38 4.41
C GLN A 35 -28.56 -11.19 5.37
N LEU A 36 -28.85 -9.99 4.88
CA LEU A 36 -28.91 -8.77 5.69
C LEU A 36 -29.96 -8.89 6.81
N GLU A 37 -31.15 -9.39 6.51
CA GLU A 37 -32.19 -9.64 7.51
C GLU A 37 -31.74 -10.64 8.58
N ARG A 38 -31.06 -11.74 8.19
CA ARG A 38 -30.52 -12.71 9.15
C ARG A 38 -29.45 -12.10 10.04
N LEU A 39 -28.56 -11.30 9.47
CA LEU A 39 -27.51 -10.62 10.20
C LEU A 39 -28.08 -9.60 11.20
N VAL A 40 -29.07 -8.81 10.77
CA VAL A 40 -29.78 -7.84 11.62
C VAL A 40 -30.58 -8.54 12.72
N ALA A 41 -31.28 -9.64 12.41
CA ALA A 41 -31.97 -10.47 13.41
C ALA A 41 -30.99 -11.10 14.41
N GLY A 42 -29.78 -11.45 13.96
CA GLY A 42 -28.68 -11.91 14.80
C GLY A 42 -28.02 -10.82 15.65
N GLY A 43 -28.46 -9.56 15.51
CA GLY A 43 -28.01 -8.44 16.34
C GLY A 43 -26.92 -7.57 15.71
N ALA A 44 -26.47 -7.83 14.48
CA ALA A 44 -25.54 -6.92 13.81
C ALA A 44 -26.26 -5.63 13.35
N ARG A 45 -25.55 -4.49 13.36
CA ARG A 45 -26.06 -3.20 12.85
C ARG A 45 -25.08 -2.49 11.93
N ASN A 46 -23.87 -3.04 11.75
CA ASN A 46 -22.85 -2.51 10.87
C ASN A 46 -22.31 -3.65 10.01
N PHE A 47 -21.91 -3.37 8.76
CA PHE A 47 -21.41 -4.39 7.84
C PHE A 47 -20.28 -3.84 6.99
N VAL A 48 -19.12 -4.50 6.95
CA VAL A 48 -18.12 -4.24 5.90
C VAL A 48 -18.53 -5.03 4.66
N ILE A 49 -18.84 -4.36 3.57
CA ILE A 49 -19.02 -5.04 2.27
C ILE A 49 -17.63 -5.26 1.67
N MET A 50 -17.28 -6.53 1.46
CA MET A 50 -15.96 -6.92 0.97
C MET A 50 -16.05 -7.76 -0.30
N ASN A 51 -15.34 -7.31 -1.33
CA ASN A 51 -15.14 -7.99 -2.60
C ASN A 51 -13.68 -8.48 -2.65
N LEU A 52 -13.43 -9.77 -2.38
CA LEU A 52 -12.09 -10.33 -2.20
C LEU A 52 -11.40 -10.64 -3.52
N LEU A 53 -12.14 -11.11 -4.54
CA LEU A 53 -11.58 -11.62 -5.79
C LEU A 53 -12.29 -11.02 -7.01
N PRO A 54 -12.22 -9.70 -7.21
CA PRO A 54 -12.74 -9.10 -8.43
C PRO A 54 -11.99 -9.56 -9.70
N GLU A 55 -10.76 -10.08 -9.55
CA GLU A 55 -9.96 -10.77 -10.58
C GLU A 55 -9.58 -12.20 -10.15
N VAL A 56 -9.56 -13.16 -11.10
CA VAL A 56 -9.38 -14.60 -10.83
C VAL A 56 -7.93 -14.90 -10.43
N PRO A 57 -7.66 -15.51 -9.26
CA PRO A 57 -6.35 -16.06 -8.97
C PRO A 57 -6.21 -17.47 -9.56
N ASP A 58 -5.01 -17.88 -9.94
CA ASP A 58 -4.65 -19.21 -10.51
C ASP A 58 -5.00 -20.43 -9.62
N ILE A 59 -5.67 -20.23 -8.49
CA ILE A 59 -6.00 -21.22 -7.45
C ILE A 59 -7.45 -21.72 -7.51
N GLY A 60 -8.15 -21.56 -8.64
CA GLY A 60 -9.47 -22.18 -8.86
C GLY A 60 -10.62 -21.58 -8.03
N LYS A 61 -10.51 -20.31 -7.62
CA LYS A 61 -11.60 -19.58 -6.95
C LYS A 61 -12.47 -18.85 -7.99
N SER A 62 -13.78 -18.83 -7.77
CA SER A 62 -14.71 -18.05 -8.60
C SER A 62 -14.45 -16.55 -8.41
N ARG A 63 -14.35 -15.83 -9.53
CA ARG A 63 -14.35 -14.36 -9.56
C ARG A 63 -15.62 -13.83 -8.89
N ASP A 64 -15.55 -12.63 -8.33
CA ASP A 64 -16.74 -11.88 -7.97
C ASP A 64 -17.63 -11.70 -9.22
N ASP A 65 -18.90 -12.08 -9.09
CA ASP A 65 -19.89 -11.99 -10.17
C ASP A 65 -21.12 -11.26 -9.62
N PRO A 66 -21.39 -10.02 -10.05
CA PRO A 66 -20.72 -9.30 -11.13
C PRO A 66 -19.38 -8.65 -10.73
N PRO A 67 -18.56 -8.20 -11.70
CA PRO A 67 -17.31 -7.51 -11.43
C PRO A 67 -17.51 -6.26 -10.58
N LEU A 68 -16.57 -5.99 -9.67
CA LEU A 68 -16.53 -4.77 -8.87
C LEU A 68 -16.69 -3.53 -9.75
N PHE A 69 -17.52 -2.58 -9.30
CA PHE A 69 -17.86 -1.33 -10.00
C PHE A 69 -18.53 -1.45 -11.37
N SER A 70 -18.91 -2.65 -11.82
CA SER A 70 -19.81 -2.77 -12.98
C SER A 70 -21.21 -2.23 -12.66
N GLU A 71 -21.99 -1.86 -13.68
CA GLU A 71 -23.38 -1.39 -13.49
C GLU A 71 -24.24 -2.41 -12.73
N GLN A 72 -24.03 -3.70 -12.97
CA GLN A 72 -24.77 -4.74 -12.25
C GLN A 72 -24.36 -4.79 -10.78
N TRP A 73 -23.07 -4.61 -10.48
CA TRP A 73 -22.58 -4.52 -9.10
C TRP A 73 -23.18 -3.31 -8.39
N TRP A 74 -23.21 -2.14 -9.06
CA TRP A 74 -23.85 -0.95 -8.53
C TRP A 74 -25.35 -1.15 -8.26
N GLY A 75 -26.05 -1.86 -9.14
CA GLY A 75 -27.44 -2.24 -8.92
C GLY A 75 -27.65 -3.04 -7.61
N PHE A 76 -26.76 -4.00 -7.31
CA PHE A 76 -26.77 -4.73 -6.04
C PHE A 76 -26.39 -3.84 -4.85
N PHE A 77 -25.34 -3.04 -5.00
CA PHE A 77 -24.87 -2.14 -3.95
C PHE A 77 -25.96 -1.14 -3.53
N GLU A 78 -26.58 -0.45 -4.48
CA GLU A 78 -27.68 0.47 -4.22
C GLU A 78 -28.92 -0.24 -3.66
N GLY A 79 -29.21 -1.47 -4.12
CA GLY A 79 -30.26 -2.31 -3.55
C GLY A 79 -30.05 -2.59 -2.07
N VAL A 80 -28.85 -3.07 -1.73
CA VAL A 80 -28.45 -3.32 -0.35
C VAL A 80 -28.42 -2.04 0.48
N CYS A 81 -28.08 -0.90 -0.14
CA CYS A 81 -28.15 0.37 0.56
C CYS A 81 -29.59 0.72 0.98
N ARG A 82 -30.58 0.53 0.09
CA ARG A 82 -32.00 0.70 0.43
C ARG A 82 -32.44 -0.27 1.53
N ASP A 83 -32.05 -1.53 1.41
CA ASP A 83 -32.40 -2.54 2.40
C ASP A 83 -31.81 -2.24 3.78
N ALA A 84 -30.57 -1.77 3.83
CA ALA A 84 -29.89 -1.40 5.07
C ALA A 84 -30.54 -0.18 5.73
N GLU A 85 -31.02 0.80 4.95
CA GLU A 85 -31.80 1.93 5.48
C GLU A 85 -33.11 1.48 6.13
N GLU A 86 -33.86 0.60 5.47
CA GLU A 86 -35.12 0.04 6.00
C GLU A 86 -34.90 -0.76 7.28
N LEU A 87 -33.81 -1.51 7.36
CA LEU A 87 -33.47 -2.39 8.48
C LEU A 87 -32.71 -1.68 9.60
N GLY A 88 -32.40 -0.39 9.45
CA GLY A 88 -31.67 0.40 10.46
C GLY A 88 -30.21 -0.02 10.63
N ALA A 89 -29.57 -0.44 9.56
CA ALA A 89 -28.17 -0.85 9.51
C ALA A 89 -27.25 0.24 8.90
N SER A 90 -25.95 0.04 9.05
CA SER A 90 -24.88 0.87 8.49
C SER A 90 -23.90 0.04 7.68
N ILE A 91 -23.31 0.67 6.66
CA ILE A 91 -22.36 0.05 5.74
C ILE A 91 -20.98 0.67 5.95
N TRP A 92 -19.97 -0.17 5.86
CA TRP A 92 -18.55 0.17 5.79
C TRP A 92 -18.01 -0.31 4.45
N LEU A 93 -17.21 0.52 3.79
CA LEU A 93 -16.58 0.16 2.52
C LEU A 93 -15.24 -0.52 2.75
N TYR A 94 -14.99 -1.64 2.09
CA TYR A 94 -13.64 -2.18 2.01
C TYR A 94 -12.81 -1.38 1.00
N ASP A 95 -11.58 -1.01 1.37
CA ASP A 95 -10.76 -0.07 0.59
C ASP A 95 -10.08 -0.67 -0.64
N GLN A 96 -9.91 -1.99 -0.69
CA GLN A 96 -9.26 -2.73 -1.77
C GLN A 96 -7.76 -2.40 -1.97
N ILE A 97 -7.07 -1.84 -0.96
CA ILE A 97 -5.69 -1.34 -1.10
C ILE A 97 -4.65 -2.35 -0.61
N GLY A 98 -4.94 -3.05 0.48
CA GLY A 98 -3.97 -3.92 1.15
C GLY A 98 -4.05 -5.39 0.76
N HIS A 99 -5.28 -5.88 0.62
CA HIS A 99 -5.57 -7.29 0.41
C HIS A 99 -6.72 -7.44 -0.60
N GLY A 100 -6.75 -8.56 -1.31
CA GLY A 100 -7.72 -8.83 -2.38
C GLY A 100 -7.20 -8.57 -3.79
N GLY A 101 -8.05 -8.89 -4.77
CA GLY A 101 -7.70 -8.94 -6.19
C GLY A 101 -8.10 -7.73 -7.03
N ALA A 102 -8.44 -6.58 -6.43
CA ALA A 102 -8.95 -5.40 -7.16
C ALA A 102 -7.91 -4.68 -8.01
N ASN A 103 -6.62 -4.86 -7.70
CA ASN A 103 -5.51 -4.28 -8.43
C ASN A 103 -5.59 -2.75 -8.64
N LEU A 104 -6.23 -2.01 -7.71
CA LEU A 104 -6.39 -0.56 -7.82
C LEU A 104 -5.03 0.17 -7.89
N LEU A 105 -4.01 -0.35 -7.21
CA LEU A 105 -2.65 0.18 -7.21
C LEU A 105 -2.04 0.07 -8.63
N GLY A 106 -2.26 -1.06 -9.29
CA GLY A 106 -1.83 -1.30 -10.67
C GLY A 106 -2.56 -0.40 -11.66
N GLU A 107 -3.86 -0.15 -11.46
CA GLU A 107 -4.60 0.80 -12.29
C GLU A 107 -4.05 2.23 -12.18
N VAL A 108 -3.76 2.69 -10.95
CA VAL A 108 -3.21 4.04 -10.73
C VAL A 108 -1.86 4.18 -11.42
N THR A 109 -0.93 3.27 -11.15
CA THR A 109 0.42 3.31 -11.76
C THR A 109 0.39 3.12 -13.28
N GLY A 110 -0.57 2.35 -13.81
CA GLY A 110 -0.77 2.19 -15.24
C GLY A 110 -1.30 3.45 -15.94
N ARG A 111 -2.15 4.24 -15.26
CA ARG A 111 -2.65 5.54 -15.76
C ARG A 111 -1.65 6.67 -15.55
N ASN A 112 -0.92 6.64 -14.44
CA ASN A 112 0.06 7.64 -14.04
C ASN A 112 1.39 6.98 -13.64
N PRO A 113 2.34 6.83 -14.58
CA PRO A 113 3.64 6.25 -14.27
C PRO A 113 4.44 7.01 -13.20
N GLU A 114 4.19 8.31 -13.00
CA GLU A 114 4.85 9.11 -11.95
C GLU A 114 4.36 8.73 -10.54
N ALA A 115 3.22 8.05 -10.42
CA ALA A 115 2.75 7.49 -9.15
C ALA A 115 3.48 6.20 -8.75
N THR A 116 4.47 5.76 -9.53
CA THR A 116 5.22 4.52 -9.28
C THR A 116 6.32 4.73 -8.24
N GLY A 117 6.29 3.93 -7.18
CA GLY A 117 7.32 3.89 -6.15
C GLY A 117 8.61 3.23 -6.64
N MET A 118 9.62 3.16 -5.79
CA MET A 118 10.90 2.54 -6.14
C MET A 118 11.44 1.67 -5.01
N GLU A 119 12.10 0.59 -5.37
CA GLU A 119 12.92 -0.17 -4.42
C GLU A 119 14.39 0.20 -4.57
N LEU A 120 15.07 0.42 -3.45
CA LEU A 120 16.51 0.55 -3.36
C LEU A 120 17.14 -0.84 -3.25
N GLU A 121 18.02 -1.15 -4.19
CA GLU A 121 18.70 -2.44 -4.34
C GLU A 121 20.22 -2.25 -4.43
N ARG A 122 20.97 -3.36 -4.33
CA ARG A 122 22.43 -3.36 -4.54
C ARG A 122 22.92 -4.52 -5.39
N ALA A 123 23.93 -4.25 -6.20
CA ALA A 123 24.78 -5.23 -6.85
C ALA A 123 26.17 -5.20 -6.19
N VAL A 124 26.78 -6.38 -5.96
CA VAL A 124 28.05 -6.50 -5.25
C VAL A 124 28.99 -7.44 -5.98
N VAL A 125 30.26 -7.05 -6.12
CA VAL A 125 31.35 -7.87 -6.65
C VAL A 125 32.53 -7.81 -5.68
N GLU A 126 33.08 -8.97 -5.32
CA GLU A 126 34.36 -9.07 -4.61
C GLU A 126 35.51 -8.83 -5.60
N ILE A 127 36.40 -7.91 -5.28
CA ILE A 127 37.56 -7.55 -6.10
C ILE A 127 38.86 -7.73 -5.31
N ASP A 128 39.91 -8.17 -5.99
CA ASP A 128 41.30 -8.16 -5.51
C ASP A 128 42.21 -7.73 -6.66
N GLY A 129 42.38 -6.42 -6.81
CA GLY A 129 42.88 -5.77 -8.02
C GLY A 129 41.80 -4.90 -8.67
N ALA A 130 41.83 -4.76 -9.99
CA ALA A 130 40.82 -4.01 -10.74
C ALA A 130 39.55 -4.83 -10.97
N GLY A 131 38.38 -4.22 -10.78
CA GLY A 131 37.10 -4.85 -11.05
C GLY A 131 35.99 -3.84 -11.34
N ALA A 132 34.83 -4.36 -11.75
CA ALA A 132 33.67 -3.59 -12.14
C ALA A 132 32.38 -4.25 -11.65
N VAL A 133 31.36 -3.43 -11.41
CA VAL A 133 29.98 -3.85 -11.16
C VAL A 133 29.05 -3.03 -12.04
N GLU A 134 28.06 -3.68 -12.63
CA GLU A 134 27.11 -3.05 -13.55
C GLU A 134 25.71 -3.02 -12.93
N CYS A 135 25.00 -1.92 -13.15
CA CYS A 135 23.60 -1.79 -12.79
C CYS A 135 22.77 -2.73 -13.68
N PRO A 136 21.84 -3.53 -13.11
CA PRO A 136 20.93 -4.32 -13.91
C PRO A 136 20.10 -3.47 -14.88
N PRO A 137 19.66 -4.00 -16.04
CA PRO A 137 18.92 -3.22 -17.05
C PRO A 137 17.63 -2.56 -16.56
N ALA A 138 16.97 -3.13 -15.54
CA ALA A 138 15.76 -2.57 -14.94
C ALA A 138 16.05 -1.51 -13.85
N GLY A 139 17.32 -1.28 -13.52
CA GLY A 139 17.75 -0.40 -12.44
C GLY A 139 18.23 0.96 -12.93
N THR A 140 18.02 1.98 -12.10
CA THR A 140 18.62 3.31 -12.26
C THR A 140 19.73 3.48 -11.22
N PRO A 141 21.01 3.64 -11.62
CA PRO A 141 22.11 3.77 -10.66
C PRO A 141 21.99 5.03 -9.81
N LEU A 142 22.26 4.90 -8.51
CA LEU A 142 22.29 6.02 -7.56
C LEU A 142 23.71 6.37 -7.10
N ALA A 143 24.47 5.38 -6.65
CA ALA A 143 25.81 5.58 -6.12
C ALA A 143 26.60 4.27 -6.13
N ALA A 144 27.92 4.35 -5.93
CA ALA A 144 28.75 3.19 -5.72
C ALA A 144 29.81 3.44 -4.65
N ALA A 145 30.26 2.37 -4.00
CA ALA A 145 31.31 2.41 -3.00
C ALA A 145 32.12 1.11 -3.00
N LEU A 146 33.41 1.23 -2.69
CA LEU A 146 34.29 0.11 -2.37
C LEU A 146 34.41 0.01 -0.85
N VAL A 147 33.98 -1.11 -0.29
CA VAL A 147 34.24 -1.49 1.10
C VAL A 147 35.50 -2.35 1.12
N GLY A 148 36.60 -1.78 1.58
CA GLY A 148 37.90 -2.45 1.70
C GLY A 148 37.85 -3.59 2.72
N ARG A 149 38.74 -4.58 2.58
CA ARG A 149 38.91 -5.66 3.57
C ARG A 149 39.37 -5.15 4.94
N ASP A 150 39.96 -3.96 4.98
CA ASP A 150 40.34 -3.22 6.18
C ASP A 150 39.16 -2.48 6.84
N GLY A 151 37.96 -2.56 6.26
CA GLY A 151 36.75 -1.89 6.74
C GLY A 151 36.60 -0.44 6.25
N THR A 152 37.50 0.05 5.39
CA THR A 152 37.40 1.40 4.85
C THR A 152 36.30 1.50 3.79
N LEU A 153 35.48 2.56 3.85
CA LEU A 153 34.50 2.88 2.81
C LEU A 153 35.08 3.97 1.90
N ARG A 154 35.11 3.73 0.59
CA ARG A 154 35.52 4.72 -0.42
C ARG A 154 34.45 4.89 -1.49
N PRO A 155 33.93 6.11 -1.74
CA PRO A 155 33.04 6.36 -2.87
C PRO A 155 33.69 6.01 -4.21
N VAL A 156 32.88 5.50 -5.14
CA VAL A 156 33.29 5.17 -6.51
C VAL A 156 32.34 5.86 -7.47
N GLU A 157 32.87 6.51 -8.50
CA GLU A 157 32.06 7.15 -9.53
C GLU A 157 31.31 6.11 -10.35
N VAL A 158 30.06 6.43 -10.71
CA VAL A 158 29.25 5.61 -11.60
C VAL A 158 29.24 6.24 -12.98
N GLU A 159 29.75 5.52 -13.97
CA GLU A 159 29.83 5.96 -15.36
C GLU A 159 29.14 4.94 -16.27
N GLY A 160 28.18 5.41 -17.07
CA GLY A 160 27.47 4.55 -18.03
C GLY A 160 26.72 3.37 -17.38
N GLY A 161 26.23 3.55 -16.15
CA GLY A 161 25.55 2.48 -15.40
C GLY A 161 26.47 1.47 -14.73
N ALA A 162 27.78 1.71 -14.71
CA ALA A 162 28.75 0.83 -14.07
C ALA A 162 29.68 1.59 -13.13
N ALA A 163 30.15 0.91 -12.08
CA ALA A 163 31.20 1.41 -11.21
C ALA A 163 32.46 0.57 -11.41
N ARG A 164 33.62 1.22 -11.50
CA ARG A 164 34.92 0.58 -11.70
C ARG A 164 35.89 1.04 -10.62
N ALA A 165 36.57 0.10 -9.99
CA ALA A 165 37.54 0.43 -8.94
C ALA A 165 38.69 -0.58 -8.92
N SER A 166 39.82 -0.14 -8.38
CA SER A 166 40.92 -1.01 -7.97
C SER A 166 41.05 -1.04 -6.46
N GLY A 167 41.32 -2.21 -5.90
CA GLY A 167 41.52 -2.41 -4.47
C GLY A 167 41.24 -3.85 -4.07
N SER A 168 41.13 -4.11 -2.77
CA SER A 168 40.79 -5.42 -2.23
C SER A 168 39.57 -5.29 -1.31
N GLY A 169 38.44 -5.91 -1.68
CA GLY A 169 37.18 -5.81 -0.94
C GLY A 169 35.94 -5.90 -1.82
N ARG A 170 34.81 -5.40 -1.31
CA ARG A 170 33.50 -5.43 -1.98
C ARG A 170 33.22 -4.13 -2.71
N LEU A 171 33.16 -4.19 -4.04
CA LEU A 171 32.65 -3.10 -4.87
C LEU A 171 31.12 -3.22 -4.96
N MET A 172 30.41 -2.19 -4.49
CA MET A 172 28.95 -2.14 -4.44
C MET A 172 28.43 -1.03 -5.32
N LEU A 173 27.37 -1.32 -6.07
CA LEU A 173 26.57 -0.33 -6.80
C LEU A 173 25.14 -0.38 -6.27
N PHE A 174 24.64 0.77 -5.85
CA PHE A 174 23.28 0.98 -5.34
C PHE A 174 22.43 1.57 -6.45
N TYR A 175 21.23 1.03 -6.63
CA TYR A 175 20.33 1.43 -7.72
C TYR A 175 18.88 1.34 -7.27
N THR A 176 17.99 2.03 -7.99
CA THR A 176 16.54 1.94 -7.78
C THR A 176 15.87 1.15 -8.89
N VAL A 177 14.79 0.44 -8.56
CA VAL A 177 13.93 -0.25 -9.53
C VAL A 177 12.49 0.20 -9.31
N PRO A 178 11.73 0.62 -10.35
CA PRO A 178 10.33 0.96 -10.21
C PRO A 178 9.52 -0.21 -9.65
N ARG A 179 8.69 0.04 -8.64
CA ARG A 179 7.85 -1.00 -8.02
C ARG A 179 6.64 -0.41 -7.30
N GLY A 180 5.46 -0.89 -7.70
CA GLY A 180 4.21 -0.58 -7.00
C GLY A 180 3.84 0.90 -6.98
N LEU A 181 2.80 1.24 -6.23
CA LEU A 181 2.41 2.63 -5.98
C LEU A 181 3.41 3.28 -5.00
N ASP A 182 3.71 4.55 -5.22
CA ASP A 182 4.51 5.35 -4.29
C ASP A 182 3.70 5.82 -3.07
N PHE A 183 3.70 5.02 -2.01
CA PHE A 183 3.13 5.40 -0.71
C PHE A 183 3.87 6.52 0.03
N PHE A 184 4.92 7.13 -0.55
CA PHE A 184 5.58 8.32 0.01
C PHE A 184 5.13 9.60 -0.69
N SER A 185 4.32 9.48 -1.75
CA SER A 185 3.83 10.60 -2.55
C SER A 185 2.36 10.89 -2.22
N PRO A 186 2.05 12.05 -1.59
CA PRO A 186 0.66 12.45 -1.34
C PRO A 186 -0.18 12.53 -2.62
N ALA A 187 0.45 12.83 -3.77
CA ALA A 187 -0.23 12.86 -5.06
C ALA A 187 -0.66 11.45 -5.49
N ALA A 188 0.23 10.45 -5.36
CA ALA A 188 -0.06 9.06 -5.69
C ALA A 188 -1.13 8.47 -4.75
N CYS A 189 -0.98 8.68 -3.43
CA CYS A 189 -1.98 8.29 -2.44
C CYS A 189 -3.34 8.96 -2.69
N GLY A 190 -3.35 10.24 -3.05
CA GLY A 190 -4.58 10.96 -3.43
C GLY A 190 -5.27 10.40 -4.68
N GLU A 191 -4.50 9.92 -5.66
CA GLU A 191 -5.05 9.22 -6.83
C GLU A 191 -5.62 7.84 -6.48
N LEU A 192 -4.96 7.12 -5.58
CA LEU A 192 -5.45 5.84 -5.06
C LEU A 192 -6.77 6.02 -4.31
N ILE A 193 -6.85 6.98 -3.39
CA ILE A 193 -8.09 7.30 -2.65
C ILE A 193 -9.21 7.67 -3.62
N ARG A 194 -8.94 8.51 -4.62
CA ARG A 194 -9.94 8.86 -5.65
C ARG A 194 -10.38 7.65 -6.47
N THR A 195 -9.47 6.74 -6.79
CA THR A 195 -9.78 5.51 -7.53
C THR A 195 -10.65 4.56 -6.69
N ALA A 196 -10.34 4.40 -5.40
CA ALA A 196 -11.05 3.52 -4.49
C ALA A 196 -12.44 4.06 -4.09
N PHE A 197 -12.54 5.37 -3.82
CA PHE A 197 -13.72 5.96 -3.19
C PHE A 197 -14.51 6.93 -4.06
N GLY A 198 -13.88 7.54 -5.08
CA GLY A 198 -14.55 8.46 -6.01
C GLY A 198 -15.82 7.90 -6.66
N PRO A 199 -15.85 6.64 -7.12
CA PRO A 199 -17.07 6.04 -7.66
C PRO A 199 -18.25 6.04 -6.68
N TYR A 200 -18.01 5.88 -5.37
CA TYR A 200 -19.07 5.96 -4.36
C TYR A 200 -19.55 7.40 -4.14
N GLU A 201 -18.63 8.37 -4.15
CA GLU A 201 -18.99 9.80 -4.08
C GLU A 201 -19.85 10.23 -5.27
N GLU A 202 -19.60 9.69 -6.45
CA GLU A 202 -20.40 9.98 -7.65
C GLU A 202 -21.77 9.31 -7.63
N ARG A 203 -21.85 8.04 -7.18
CA ARG A 203 -23.06 7.21 -7.29
C ARG A 203 -24.04 7.39 -6.15
N VAL A 204 -23.55 7.51 -4.92
CA VAL A 204 -24.38 7.55 -3.70
C VAL A 204 -23.98 8.66 -2.72
N PRO A 205 -23.73 9.90 -3.18
CA PRO A 205 -23.23 10.99 -2.33
C PRO A 205 -24.16 11.26 -1.13
N GLU A 206 -25.47 11.11 -1.30
CA GLU A 206 -26.46 11.38 -0.26
C GLU A 206 -26.42 10.41 0.93
N ARG A 207 -25.79 9.24 0.73
CA ARG A 207 -25.68 8.14 1.69
C ARG A 207 -24.37 8.18 2.49
N LEU A 208 -23.35 8.90 2.00
CA LEU A 208 -22.07 9.07 2.69
C LEU A 208 -22.24 9.83 4.00
N GLY A 209 -21.62 9.32 5.07
CA GLY A 209 -21.73 9.85 6.43
C GLY A 209 -23.06 9.57 7.15
N LYS A 210 -24.03 8.95 6.47
CA LYS A 210 -25.35 8.61 7.04
C LYS A 210 -25.59 7.11 7.10
N LEU A 211 -25.58 6.46 5.94
CA LEU A 211 -25.69 5.02 5.80
C LEU A 211 -24.30 4.39 5.74
N ILE A 212 -23.46 4.95 4.87
CA ILE A 212 -22.06 4.56 4.70
C ILE A 212 -21.26 5.38 5.72
N VAL A 213 -20.84 4.73 6.81
CA VAL A 213 -20.33 5.41 8.01
C VAL A 213 -18.82 5.33 8.18
N GLY A 214 -18.13 4.60 7.31
CA GLY A 214 -16.67 4.50 7.34
C GLY A 214 -16.12 3.55 6.29
N THR A 215 -14.80 3.43 6.32
CA THR A 215 -14.04 2.50 5.48
C THR A 215 -13.28 1.53 6.38
N PHE A 216 -13.05 0.33 5.89
CA PHE A 216 -12.22 -0.69 6.52
C PHE A 216 -10.99 -0.93 5.64
N GLN A 217 -9.83 -0.58 6.18
CA GLN A 217 -8.53 -0.95 5.65
C GLN A 217 -8.08 -2.21 6.39
N ASP A 218 -7.72 -3.26 5.65
CA ASP A 218 -7.25 -4.52 6.24
C ASP A 218 -5.75 -4.43 6.52
N GLU A 219 -4.92 -5.22 5.82
CA GLU A 219 -3.47 -5.16 6.00
C GLU A 219 -2.86 -3.96 5.27
N LEU A 220 -1.78 -3.38 5.79
CA LEU A 220 -0.99 -2.42 5.03
C LEU A 220 -0.20 -3.16 3.95
N PRO A 221 -0.23 -2.71 2.69
CA PRO A 221 0.62 -3.30 1.66
C PRO A 221 2.10 -3.06 1.99
N PRO A 222 3.01 -3.90 1.47
CA PRO A 222 4.44 -3.66 1.62
C PRO A 222 4.83 -2.29 1.05
N LEU A 223 5.35 -1.41 1.90
CA LEU A 223 5.84 -0.10 1.50
C LEU A 223 7.17 -0.24 0.76
N GLN A 224 7.32 0.51 -0.32
CA GLN A 224 8.55 0.66 -1.08
C GLN A 224 9.70 1.19 -0.20
N THR A 225 10.94 1.04 -0.66
CA THR A 225 12.14 1.50 0.07
C THR A 225 12.68 2.83 -0.44
N TRP A 226 12.14 3.37 -1.53
CA TRP A 226 12.60 4.60 -2.17
C TRP A 226 11.47 5.34 -2.92
N SER A 227 11.70 6.62 -3.20
CA SER A 227 10.87 7.50 -4.04
C SER A 227 11.77 8.55 -4.73
N ALA A 228 11.24 9.25 -5.73
CA ALA A 228 11.99 10.23 -6.51
C ALA A 228 12.64 11.33 -5.65
N ASP A 229 11.96 11.81 -4.61
CA ASP A 229 12.46 12.86 -3.70
C ASP A 229 13.03 12.30 -2.37
N PHE A 230 13.10 10.96 -2.22
CA PHE A 230 13.40 10.33 -0.93
C PHE A 230 14.74 10.78 -0.32
N ALA A 231 15.80 10.89 -1.12
CA ALA A 231 17.10 11.35 -0.61
C ALA A 231 17.05 12.78 -0.05
N GLU A 232 16.30 13.66 -0.72
CA GLU A 232 16.11 15.03 -0.27
C GLU A 232 15.30 15.06 1.03
N ARG A 233 14.17 14.34 1.06
CA ARG A 233 13.30 14.25 2.25
C ARG A 233 14.03 13.61 3.43
N PHE A 234 14.83 12.58 3.19
CA PHE A 234 15.68 11.98 4.20
C PHE A 234 16.63 13.01 4.80
N ARG A 235 17.33 13.78 3.97
CA ARG A 235 18.25 14.81 4.46
C ARG A 235 17.54 15.87 5.30
N GLN A 236 16.35 16.28 4.90
CA GLN A 236 15.53 17.25 5.64
C GLN A 236 15.07 16.70 7.01
N LEU A 237 14.64 15.44 7.06
CA LEU A 237 14.04 14.83 8.25
C LEU A 237 15.07 14.21 9.22
N ALA A 238 16.13 13.61 8.70
CA ALA A 238 17.19 12.96 9.49
C ALA A 238 18.40 13.87 9.76
N GLY A 239 18.57 14.96 8.99
CA GLY A 239 19.63 15.95 9.19
C GLY A 239 21.01 15.54 8.67
N HIS A 240 21.11 14.47 7.89
CA HIS A 240 22.35 14.04 7.22
C HIS A 240 22.07 13.43 5.85
N ASP A 241 23.10 13.32 5.00
CA ASP A 241 22.96 12.76 3.65
C ASP A 241 23.06 11.22 3.69
N LEU A 242 22.05 10.57 3.11
CA LEU A 242 21.98 9.11 3.02
C LEU A 242 22.85 8.56 1.89
N VAL A 243 22.97 9.28 0.76
CA VAL A 243 23.54 8.73 -0.48
C VAL A 243 25.00 8.27 -0.28
N PRO A 244 25.88 9.02 0.40
CA PRO A 244 27.24 8.57 0.70
C PRO A 244 27.32 7.38 1.67
N ARG A 245 26.20 7.05 2.34
CA ARG A 245 26.11 6.08 3.43
C ARG A 245 25.25 4.87 3.09
N LEU A 246 24.83 4.71 1.83
CA LEU A 246 23.95 3.62 1.40
C LEU A 246 24.49 2.23 1.78
N ALA A 247 25.81 2.01 1.71
CA ALA A 247 26.42 0.73 2.11
C ALA A 247 26.07 0.30 3.55
N GLU A 248 25.85 1.28 4.45
CA GLU A 248 25.53 1.04 5.85
C GLU A 248 24.10 0.54 6.07
N LEU A 249 23.24 0.62 5.05
CA LEU A 249 21.92 0.00 5.08
C LEU A 249 21.99 -1.53 5.07
N TRP A 250 23.08 -2.10 4.53
CA TRP A 250 23.28 -3.55 4.45
C TRP A 250 24.41 -4.08 5.34
N GLU A 251 25.38 -3.25 5.71
CA GLU A 251 26.57 -3.68 6.44
C GLU A 251 26.89 -2.79 7.64
N ASP A 252 27.58 -3.35 8.64
CA ASP A 252 28.08 -2.62 9.80
C ASP A 252 29.48 -2.07 9.52
N LEU A 253 29.53 -0.87 8.93
CA LEU A 253 30.78 -0.24 8.47
C LEU A 253 31.28 0.86 9.42
N SER A 254 30.40 1.34 10.31
CA SER A 254 30.74 2.35 11.31
C SER A 254 29.90 2.14 12.58
N PRO A 255 30.29 2.73 13.72
CA PRO A 255 29.44 2.78 14.91
C PRO A 255 28.06 3.42 14.67
N ASP A 256 27.94 4.22 13.61
CA ASP A 256 26.71 4.91 13.22
C ASP A 256 25.83 4.08 12.26
N SER A 257 26.25 2.90 11.77
CA SER A 257 25.47 2.14 10.78
C SER A 257 24.08 1.74 11.29
N CYS A 258 23.97 1.38 12.57
CA CYS A 258 22.67 1.16 13.23
C CYS A 258 21.80 2.42 13.22
N ARG A 259 22.41 3.60 13.40
CA ARG A 259 21.70 4.89 13.35
C ARG A 259 21.16 5.15 11.94
N VAL A 260 21.96 4.91 10.90
CA VAL A 260 21.52 5.08 9.49
C VAL A 260 20.31 4.23 9.19
N ARG A 261 20.35 2.93 9.51
CA ARG A 261 19.23 2.02 9.25
C ARG A 261 17.97 2.43 9.99
N ARG A 262 18.12 2.82 11.26
CA ARG A 262 17.00 3.37 12.04
C ARG A 262 16.42 4.62 11.38
N ASP A 263 17.26 5.60 11.06
CA ASP A 263 16.83 6.86 10.45
C ASP A 263 16.14 6.60 9.09
N PHE A 264 16.66 5.66 8.30
CA PHE A 264 16.08 5.26 7.02
C PHE A 264 14.65 4.71 7.18
N HIS A 265 14.44 3.77 8.10
CA HIS A 265 13.11 3.24 8.36
C HIS A 265 12.19 4.26 9.03
N GLN A 266 12.72 5.15 9.87
CA GLN A 266 11.94 6.24 10.48
C GLN A 266 11.45 7.24 9.43
N VAL A 267 12.31 7.63 8.48
CA VAL A 267 11.91 8.52 7.37
C VAL A 267 10.87 7.84 6.49
N ARG A 268 11.05 6.57 6.13
CA ARG A 268 10.03 5.80 5.37
C ARG A 268 8.68 5.80 6.09
N GLY A 269 8.67 5.54 7.39
CA GLY A 269 7.45 5.57 8.20
C GLY A 269 6.78 6.94 8.19
N ARG A 270 7.54 8.02 8.41
CA ARG A 270 7.01 9.40 8.39
C ARG A 270 6.44 9.79 7.04
N LEU A 271 7.12 9.47 5.95
CA LEU A 271 6.63 9.80 4.61
C LEU A 271 5.34 9.05 4.29
N ALA A 272 5.22 7.79 4.71
CA ALA A 272 3.99 7.02 4.56
C ALA A 272 2.84 7.53 5.46
N GLU A 273 3.14 8.07 6.65
CA GLU A 273 2.14 8.69 7.52
C GLU A 273 1.65 10.06 6.99
N GLU A 274 2.51 10.78 6.26
CA GLU A 274 2.21 12.09 5.69
C GLU A 274 1.42 12.02 4.36
N ALA A 275 1.60 10.95 3.59
CA ALA A 275 1.04 10.78 2.25
C ALA A 275 -0.43 10.30 2.25
#